data_AF-W4QY28-F1
#
_entry.id   AF-W4QY28-F1
#
_cell.length_a   1.000
_cell.length_b   1.000
_cell.length_c   1.000
_cell.angle_alpha   90.00
_cell.angle_beta   90.00
_cell.angle_gamma   90.00
#
_symmetry.space_group_name_H-M   'P 1'
#
loop_
_entity.id
_entity.type
_entity.pdbx_description
1 polymer ?
#
loop_
_entity_poly.entity_id
_entity_poly.type
_entity_poly.pdbx_seq_one_letter_code
_entity_poly.pdbx_strand_id
1 'polypeptide(L)'
;MSLIGVSNSAGIPKNQVTELITKGKVSSSIASKLNTTKSSIEQFINGKATAGFATVLGTTKTATQELRDSIGWEGAIGLIIGLRV
;
A
#
# COMPACT_ATOMS: atom_id res chain seq x y z
N MET A 1 -17.66 -3.28 -4.73
CA MET A 1 -17.11 -3.90 -3.51
C MET A 1 -17.36 -2.95 -2.34
N SER A 2 -17.92 -3.39 -1.20
CA SER A 2 -18.15 -2.48 -0.07
C SER A 2 -16.84 -2.23 0.69
N LEU A 3 -16.70 -1.05 1.30
CA LEU A 3 -15.53 -0.70 2.13
C LEU A 3 -15.31 -1.68 3.28
N ILE A 4 -16.41 -2.30 3.76
CA ILE A 4 -16.42 -3.36 4.77
C ILE A 4 -15.79 -4.65 4.23
N GLY A 5 -16.12 -5.05 3.00
CA GLY A 5 -15.51 -6.22 2.35
C GLY A 5 -14.00 -6.06 2.16
N VAL A 6 -13.56 -4.86 1.76
CA VAL A 6 -12.13 -4.52 1.64
C VAL A 6 -11.44 -4.57 3.01
N SER A 7 -12.06 -3.99 4.03
CA SER A 7 -11.53 -4.00 5.41
C SER A 7 -11.37 -5.41 5.97
N ASN A 8 -12.39 -6.26 5.78
CA ASN A 8 -12.37 -7.65 6.21
C ASN A 8 -11.32 -8.46 5.45
N SER A 9 -11.23 -8.29 4.12
CA SER A 9 -10.27 -9.01 3.28
C SER A 9 -8.82 -8.60 3.54
N ALA A 10 -8.58 -7.35 3.92
CA ALA A 10 -7.24 -6.84 4.25
C ALA A 10 -6.92 -7.00 5.75
N GLY A 11 -7.88 -7.42 6.57
CA GLY A 11 -7.77 -7.50 8.03
C GLY A 11 -7.33 -6.19 8.67
N ILE A 12 -7.79 -5.06 8.14
CA ILE A 12 -7.47 -3.71 8.58
C ILE A 12 -8.79 -3.00 8.94
N PRO A 13 -8.85 -2.26 10.06
CA PRO A 13 -10.03 -1.50 10.45
C PRO A 13 -10.54 -0.56 9.35
N LYS A 14 -11.87 -0.46 9.22
CA LYS A 14 -12.53 0.38 8.20
C LYS A 14 -12.04 1.83 8.20
N ASN A 15 -11.85 2.43 9.36
CA ASN A 15 -11.33 3.80 9.47
C ASN A 15 -9.93 3.94 8.86
N GLN A 16 -9.04 2.95 9.05
CA GLN A 16 -7.70 2.96 8.47
C GLN A 16 -7.73 2.74 6.96
N VAL A 17 -8.63 1.88 6.47
CA VAL A 17 -8.87 1.72 5.02
C VAL A 17 -9.40 3.03 4.42
N THR A 18 -10.33 3.70 5.10
CA THR A 18 -10.82 5.02 4.67
C THR A 18 -9.69 6.05 4.63
N GLU A 19 -8.84 6.12 5.66
CA GLU A 19 -7.70 7.05 5.68
C GLU A 19 -6.67 6.75 4.59
N LEU A 20 -6.42 5.48 4.29
CA LEU A 20 -5.56 5.07 3.18
C LEU A 20 -6.13 5.54 1.83
N ILE A 21 -7.41 5.27 1.58
CA ILE A 21 -8.07 5.59 0.31
C ILE A 21 -8.22 7.11 0.12
N THR A 22 -8.59 7.83 1.18
CA THR A 22 -8.92 9.27 1.05
C THR A 22 -7.72 10.19 1.23
N LYS A 23 -6.74 9.79 2.05
CA LYS A 23 -5.60 10.64 2.44
C LYS A 23 -4.24 10.05 2.07
N GLY A 24 -4.20 8.81 1.58
CA GLY A 24 -2.93 8.09 1.37
C GLY A 24 -2.18 7.79 2.68
N LYS A 25 -2.84 7.89 3.83
CA LYS A 25 -2.21 7.79 5.15
C LYS A 25 -2.14 6.34 5.60
N VAL A 26 -0.95 5.89 6.00
CA VAL A 26 -0.70 4.48 6.34
C VAL A 26 -0.67 4.30 7.85
N SER A 27 -1.43 3.33 8.35
CA SER A 27 -1.42 2.96 9.77
C SER A 27 -0.24 2.04 10.11
N SER A 28 0.13 1.98 11.39
CA SER A 28 1.13 1.03 11.88
C SER A 28 0.74 -0.43 11.62
N SER A 29 -0.57 -0.73 11.65
CA SER A 29 -1.09 -2.07 11.35
C SER A 29 -0.81 -2.47 9.90
N ILE A 30 -1.03 -1.57 8.94
CA ILE A 30 -0.73 -1.82 7.51
C ILE A 30 0.77 -2.06 7.31
N ALA A 31 1.60 -1.20 7.90
CA ALA A 31 3.05 -1.30 7.80
C ALA A 31 3.60 -2.63 8.37
N SER A 32 3.08 -3.03 9.53
CA SER A 32 3.47 -4.30 10.17
C SER A 32 3.06 -5.52 9.34
N LYS A 33 1.87 -5.48 8.73
CA LYS A 33 1.36 -6.55 7.87
C LYS A 33 2.18 -6.74 6.59
N LEU A 34 2.70 -5.64 6.04
CA LEU A 34 3.58 -5.65 4.87
C LEU A 34 5.07 -5.79 5.24
N ASN A 35 5.39 -6.00 6.52
CA ASN A 35 6.76 -6.10 7.03
C ASN A 35 7.69 -4.97 6.54
N THR A 36 7.17 -3.73 6.52
CA THR A 36 7.89 -2.56 6.04
C THR A 36 7.52 -1.32 6.86
N THR A 37 8.09 -0.16 6.52
CA THR A 37 7.82 1.08 7.24
C THR A 37 6.61 1.82 6.67
N LYS A 38 5.90 2.56 7.52
CA LYS A 38 4.84 3.50 7.08
C LYS A 38 5.36 4.45 6.00
N SER A 39 6.56 5.00 6.21
CA SER A 39 7.17 5.94 5.27
C SER A 39 7.43 5.30 3.91
N SER A 40 7.89 4.05 3.85
CA SER A 40 8.11 3.32 2.60
C SER A 40 6.81 3.15 1.79
N ILE A 41 5.70 2.86 2.47
CA ILE A 41 4.38 2.68 1.84
C ILE A 41 3.82 4.04 1.41
N GLU A 42 3.88 5.06 2.27
CA GLU A 42 3.40 6.42 1.94
C GLU A 42 4.20 7.03 0.80
N GLN A 43 5.52 6.81 0.75
CA GLN A 43 6.34 7.22 -0.39
C GLN A 43 5.90 6.52 -1.67
N PHE A 44 5.63 5.21 -1.61
CA PHE A 44 5.10 4.48 -2.76
C PHE A 44 3.76 5.05 -3.21
N ILE A 45 2.80 5.27 -2.30
CA ILE A 45 1.51 5.92 -2.62
C ILE A 45 1.73 7.28 -3.27
N ASN A 46 2.70 8.07 -2.79
CA ASN A 46 3.04 9.39 -3.32
C ASN A 46 3.92 9.35 -4.60
N GLY A 47 4.11 8.18 -5.22
CA GLY A 47 4.78 8.04 -6.51
C GLY A 47 6.28 7.75 -6.43
N LYS A 48 6.81 7.41 -5.26
CA LYS A 48 8.23 7.09 -5.07
C LYS A 48 8.42 5.67 -4.56
N ALA A 49 9.01 4.82 -5.39
CA ALA A 49 9.44 3.50 -4.95
C ALA A 49 10.62 3.60 -3.97
N THR A 50 10.54 2.81 -2.90
CA THR A 50 11.64 2.66 -1.93
C THR A 50 12.20 1.26 -1.99
N ALA A 51 13.46 1.09 -1.59
CA ALA A 51 14.05 -0.24 -1.47
C ALA A 51 13.23 -1.10 -0.49
N GLY A 52 12.78 -0.51 0.62
CA GLY A 52 11.95 -1.21 1.61
C GLY A 52 10.61 -1.69 1.05
N PHE A 53 9.97 -0.96 0.13
CA PHE A 53 8.73 -1.42 -0.51
C PHE A 53 9.02 -2.40 -1.66
N ALA A 54 10.13 -2.23 -2.39
CA ALA A 54 10.54 -3.17 -3.43
C ALA A 54 10.81 -4.58 -2.86
N THR A 55 11.37 -4.66 -1.65
CA THR A 55 11.53 -5.92 -0.92
C THR A 55 10.19 -6.59 -0.61
N VAL A 56 9.15 -5.83 -0.26
CA VAL A 56 7.79 -6.36 -0.04
C VAL A 56 7.24 -7.00 -1.32
N LEU A 57 7.50 -6.38 -2.47
CA LEU A 57 7.09 -6.89 -3.77
C LEU A 57 8.01 -8.02 -4.31
N GLY A 58 9.11 -8.33 -3.62
CA GLY A 58 10.10 -9.30 -4.09
C GLY A 58 10.80 -8.88 -5.40
N THR A 59 10.91 -7.57 -5.66
CA THR A 59 11.44 -7.03 -6.92
C THR A 59 12.49 -5.93 -6.69
N THR A 60 13.01 -5.36 -7.77
CA THR A 60 13.97 -4.25 -7.71
C THR A 60 13.26 -2.91 -7.50
N LYS A 61 14.00 -1.92 -6.99
CA LYS A 61 13.48 -0.56 -6.86
C LYS A 61 13.03 0.01 -8.21
N THR A 62 13.76 -0.26 -9.29
CA THR A 62 13.45 0.22 -10.64
C THR A 62 12.13 -0.37 -11.13
N ALA A 63 11.96 -1.70 -11.05
CA ALA A 63 10.70 -2.35 -11.44
C ALA A 63 9.52 -1.90 -10.57
N THR A 64 9.76 -1.64 -9.28
CA THR A 64 8.74 -1.08 -8.38
C THR A 64 8.36 0.35 -8.79
N GLN A 65 9.32 1.16 -9.24
CA GLN A 65 9.06 2.51 -9.73
C GLN A 65 8.26 2.48 -11.03
N GLU A 66 8.65 1.65 -11.99
CA GLU A 66 7.91 1.46 -13.24
C GLU A 66 6.48 0.99 -12.99
N LEU A 67 6.30 0.01 -12.11
CA LEU A 67 4.99 -0.44 -11.67
C LEU A 67 4.20 0.73 -11.06
N ARG A 68 4.83 1.50 -10.16
CA ARG A 68 4.17 2.63 -9.52
C ARG A 68 3.71 3.66 -10.54
N ASP A 69 4.55 4.00 -11.50
CA ASP A 69 4.26 5.01 -12.51
C ASP A 69 3.14 4.53 -13.44
N SER A 70 3.09 3.22 -13.74
CA SER A 70 2.04 2.61 -14.55
C SER A 70 0.67 2.55 -13.86
N ILE A 71 0.62 2.21 -12.57
CA ILE A 71 -0.66 1.98 -11.86
C ILE A 71 -1.26 3.26 -11.24
N GLY A 72 -0.49 4.34 -11.16
CA GLY A 72 -0.98 5.60 -10.57
C GLY A 72 -1.31 5.49 -9.07
N TRP A 73 -1.88 6.56 -8.52
CA TRP A 73 -2.19 6.65 -7.09
C TRP A 73 -3.25 5.63 -6.66
N GLU A 74 -4.32 5.51 -7.44
CA GLU A 74 -5.42 4.58 -7.16
C GLU A 74 -4.96 3.13 -7.23
N GLY A 75 -4.16 2.77 -8.25
CA GLY A 75 -3.61 1.43 -8.38
C GLY A 75 -2.60 1.11 -7.29
N ALA A 76 -1.81 2.08 -6.82
CA ALA A 76 -0.90 1.88 -5.69
C ALA A 76 -1.66 1.54 -4.39
N ILE A 77 -2.75 2.25 -4.11
CA ILE A 77 -3.65 1.94 -2.98
C ILE A 77 -4.28 0.57 -3.17
N GLY A 78 -4.78 0.26 -4.37
CA GLY A 78 -5.34 -1.04 -4.71
C GLY A 78 -4.35 -2.19 -4.52
N LEU A 79 -3.10 -2.00 -4.92
CA LEU A 79 -2.01 -2.96 -4.73
C LEU A 79 -1.75 -3.20 -3.24
N ILE A 80 -1.63 -2.14 -2.43
CA ILE A 80 -1.42 -2.24 -0.97
C ILE A 80 -2.55 -3.01 -0.30
N ILE A 81 -3.79 -2.78 -0.73
CA ILE A 81 -4.97 -3.49 -0.24
C ILE A 81 -4.98 -4.95 -0.70
N GLY A 82 -4.55 -5.21 -1.94
CA GLY A 82 -4.53 -6.54 -2.56
C GLY A 82 -3.36 -7.42 -2.10
N LEU A 83 -2.27 -6.81 -1.62
CA LEU A 83 -1.03 -7.46 -1.19
C LEU A 83 -1.12 -8.30 0.08
N ARG A 84 -2.34 -8.64 0.54
CA ARG A 84 -2.66 -9.66 1.57
C ARG A 84 -1.45 -10.11 2.42
N VAL A 85 -1.30 -9.62 3.65
CA VAL A 85 -1.97 -10.25 4.81
C VAL A 85 -3.02 -11.31 4.55
#